data_AF-A0A2V8NBB6-F1
#
_entry.id   AF-A0A2V8NBB6-F1
#
_cell.length_a   1.000
_cell.length_b   1.000
_cell.length_c   1.000
_cell.angle_alpha   90.00
_cell.angle_beta   90.00
_cell.angle_gamma   90.00
#
_symmetry.space_group_name_H-M   'P 1'
#
loop_
_entity.id
_entity.type
_entity.pdbx_description
1 polymer ?
#
loop_
_entity_poly.entity_id
_entity_poly.type
_entity_poly.pdbx_seq_one_letter_code
_entity_poly.pdbx_strand_id
1 'polypeptide(L)'
;MDWRVLLTTFGVIFLAEMGDKTQIAAMTMAAEKKRPWEVFIAASLALVAVSAIGVIVGSMLSQYLPLEWIKRAAGVAFIVIGVLVLIGRF
;
A
#
# COMPACT_ATOMS: atom_id res chain seq x y z
N MET A 1 -2.60 -8.45 -22.90
CA MET A 1 -2.68 -7.46 -21.80
C MET A 1 -3.28 -6.20 -22.39
N ASP A 2 -4.44 -5.78 -21.91
CA ASP A 2 -5.03 -4.52 -22.34
C ASP A 2 -4.17 -3.36 -21.84
N TRP A 3 -3.37 -2.75 -22.72
CA TRP A 3 -2.54 -1.59 -22.41
C TRP A 3 -3.32 -0.44 -21.77
N ARG A 4 -4.61 -0.34 -22.11
CA ARG A 4 -5.56 0.58 -21.49
C ARG A 4 -5.69 0.34 -19.99
N VAL A 5 -5.86 -0.90 -19.56
CA VAL A 5 -6.01 -1.26 -18.13
C VAL A 5 -4.74 -0.97 -17.36
N LEU A 6 -3.57 -1.23 -17.96
CA LEU A 6 -2.28 -0.93 -17.32
C LEU A 6 -2.12 0.57 -17.08
N LEU A 7 -2.34 1.39 -18.12
CA LEU A 7 -2.19 2.84 -18.00
C LEU A 7 -3.22 3.48 -17.05
N THR A 8 -4.48 3.03 -17.10
CA THR A 8 -5.51 3.58 -16.20
C THR A 8 -5.24 3.20 -14.75
N THR A 9 -4.92 1.92 -14.49
CA THR A 9 -4.63 1.45 -13.13
C THR A 9 -3.38 2.14 -12.58
N PHE A 10 -2.31 2.23 -13.38
CA PHE A 10 -1.10 2.94 -12.99
C PHE A 10 -1.39 4.42 -12.70
N GLY A 11 -2.09 5.13 -13.59
CA GLY A 11 -2.38 6.55 -13.42
C GLY A 11 -3.24 6.84 -12.18
N VAL A 12 -4.27 6.03 -11.93
CA VAL A 12 -5.15 6.18 -10.77
C VAL A 12 -4.41 5.90 -9.47
N ILE A 13 -3.67 4.79 -9.39
CA ILE A 13 -2.92 4.44 -8.18
C ILE A 13 -1.79 5.45 -7.94
N PHE A 14 -1.07 5.84 -8.99
CA PHE A 14 0.00 6.83 -8.88
C PHE A 14 -0.53 8.13 -8.27
N LEU A 15 -1.63 8.68 -8.82
CA LEU A 15 -2.24 9.89 -8.28
C LEU A 15 -2.78 9.71 -6.85
N ALA A 16 -3.34 8.55 -6.53
CA ALA A 16 -3.88 8.26 -5.19
C ALA A 16 -2.77 8.15 -4.12
N GLU A 17 -1.60 7.63 -4.49
CA GLU A 17 -0.46 7.42 -3.59
C GLU A 17 0.50 8.61 -3.55
N MET A 18 0.37 9.59 -4.45
CA MET A 18 1.22 10.77 -4.52
C MET A 18 1.14 11.60 -3.23
N GLY A 19 2.27 11.77 -2.55
CA GLY A 19 2.37 12.57 -1.34
C GLY A 19 1.99 11.84 -0.05
N ASP A 20 1.87 10.51 -0.08
CA ASP A 20 1.63 9.73 1.15
C ASP A 20 2.81 9.80 2.14
N LYS A 21 2.52 9.53 3.41
CA LYS A 21 3.47 9.45 4.53
C LYS A 21 4.66 8.56 4.22
N THR A 22 4.45 7.46 3.50
CA THR A 22 5.53 6.56 3.07
C THR A 22 6.53 7.25 2.14
N GLN A 23 6.06 8.09 1.21
CA GLN A 23 6.92 8.87 0.32
C GLN A 23 7.70 9.93 1.09
N ILE A 24 7.06 10.63 2.02
CA ILE A 24 7.72 11.61 2.89
C ILE A 24 8.82 10.93 3.71
N ALA A 25 8.54 9.78 4.31
CA ALA A 25 9.54 9.02 5.06
C ALA A 25 10.73 8.59 4.18
N ALA A 26 10.48 8.13 2.95
CA ALA A 26 11.53 7.79 1.99
C ALA A 26 12.38 9.01 1.61
N MET A 27 11.75 10.17 1.38
CA MET A 27 12.46 11.43 1.10
C MET A 27 13.31 11.88 2.29
N THR A 28 12.79 11.79 3.52
CA THR A 28 13.55 12.10 4.74
C THR A 28 14.75 11.18 4.88
N MET A 29 14.59 9.87 4.70
CA MET A 29 15.70 8.92 4.74
C MET A 29 16.75 9.21 3.66
N ALA A 30 16.32 9.57 2.44
CA ALA A 30 17.22 9.96 1.37
C ALA A 30 18.04 11.22 1.72
N ALA A 31 17.39 12.21 2.35
CA ALA A 31 18.03 13.43 2.82
C ALA A 31 19.03 13.17 3.95
N GLU A 32 18.66 12.35 4.95
CA GLU A 32 19.53 12.02 6.09
C GLU A 32 20.74 11.18 5.70
N LYS A 33 20.55 10.15 4.87
CA LYS A 33 21.62 9.23 4.47
C LYS A 33 22.49 9.77 3.34
N LYS A 34 22.07 10.85 2.67
CA LYS A 34 22.73 11.45 1.48
C LYS A 34 22.99 10.43 0.35
N ARG A 35 22.20 9.36 0.30
CA ARG A 35 22.32 8.25 -0.67
C ARG A 35 20.95 8.03 -1.35
N PRO A 36 20.49 9.00 -2.16
CA PRO A 36 19.11 9.00 -2.66
C PRO A 36 18.79 7.80 -3.55
N TRP A 37 19.76 7.34 -4.35
CA TRP A 37 19.54 6.22 -5.27
C TRP A 37 19.35 4.88 -4.55
N GLU A 38 20.07 4.66 -3.46
CA GLU A 38 19.96 3.44 -2.67
C GLU A 38 18.67 3.41 -1.87
N VAL A 39 18.28 4.55 -1.29
CA VAL A 39 16.99 4.68 -0.61
C VAL A 39 15.84 4.48 -1.60
N PHE A 40 15.95 5.02 -2.83
CA PHE A 40 14.97 4.79 -3.88
C PHE A 40 14.83 3.30 -4.21
N ILE A 41 15.93 2.62 -4.52
CA ILE A 41 15.90 1.18 -4.86
C ILE A 41 15.34 0.35 -3.70
N ALA A 42 15.79 0.62 -2.47
CA ALA A 42 15.33 -0.10 -1.29
C ALA A 42 13.83 0.11 -1.03
N ALA A 43 13.35 1.36 -1.10
CA ALA A 43 11.93 1.67 -0.92
C ALA A 43 11.07 1.07 -2.03
N SER A 44 11.51 1.12 -3.29
CA SER A 44 10.83 0.49 -4.41
C SER A 44 10.75 -1.03 -4.26
N LEU A 45 11.85 -1.69 -3.88
CA LEU A 45 11.86 -3.13 -3.64
C LEU A 45 10.95 -3.52 -2.47
N ALA A 46 10.97 -2.74 -1.39
CA ALA A 46 10.07 -2.95 -0.25
C ALA A 46 8.59 -2.83 -0.66
N LEU A 47 8.25 -1.81 -1.46
CA LEU A 47 6.89 -1.61 -1.96
C LEU A 47 6.43 -2.76 -2.87
N VAL A 48 7.28 -3.19 -3.79
CA VAL A 48 6.98 -4.33 -4.67
C VAL A 48 6.81 -5.61 -3.83
N ALA A 49 7.69 -5.86 -2.86
CA ALA A 49 7.62 -7.03 -2.01
C ALA A 49 6.34 -7.06 -1.18
N VAL A 50 6.01 -5.97 -0.48
CA VAL A 50 4.80 -5.93 0.36
C VAL A 50 3.52 -6.04 -0.48
N SER A 51 3.50 -5.44 -1.66
CA SER A 51 2.37 -5.54 -2.60
C SER A 51 2.22 -6.96 -3.15
N ALA A 52 3.32 -7.60 -3.56
CA ALA A 52 3.31 -8.97 -4.04
C ALA A 52 2.81 -9.94 -2.96
N ILE A 53 3.31 -9.81 -1.72
CA ILE A 53 2.85 -10.61 -0.59
C ILE A 53 1.36 -10.38 -0.35
N GLY A 54 0.91 -9.13 -0.35
CA GLY A 54 -0.51 -8.79 -0.18
C GLY A 54 -1.41 -9.41 -1.24
N VAL A 55 -1.01 -9.38 -2.51
CA VAL A 55 -1.77 -9.98 -3.62
C VAL A 55 -1.77 -11.52 -3.52
N ILE A 56 -0.63 -12.14 -3.21
CA ILE A 56 -0.55 -13.60 -3.05
C ILE A 56 -1.43 -14.05 -1.90
N VAL A 57 -1.27 -13.47 -0.71
CA VAL A 57 -2.06 -13.82 0.47
C VAL A 57 -3.54 -13.54 0.27
N GLY A 58 -3.88 -12.37 -0.31
CA GLY A 58 -5.26 -11.99 -0.60
C GLY A 58 -5.94 -12.93 -1.61
N SER A 59 -5.21 -13.32 -2.67
CA SER A 59 -5.73 -14.26 -3.67
C SER A 59 -5.93 -15.66 -3.08
N MET A 60 -5.00 -16.15 -2.26
CA MET A 60 -5.16 -17.42 -1.54
C MET A 60 -6.37 -17.38 -0.62
N LEU A 61 -6.52 -16.33 0.20
CA LEU A 61 -7.67 -16.18 1.09
C LEU A 61 -9.00 -16.15 0.31
N SER A 62 -9.03 -15.51 -0.85
CA SER A 62 -10.25 -15.45 -1.68
C SER A 62 -10.69 -16.79 -2.28
N GLN A 63 -9.80 -17.78 -2.33
CA GLN A 63 -10.14 -19.15 -2.76
C GLN A 63 -10.82 -19.95 -1.64
N TYR A 64 -10.49 -19.67 -0.38
CA TYR A 64 -11.01 -20.42 0.78
C TYR A 64 -12.17 -19.71 1.48
N LEU A 65 -12.26 -18.39 1.37
CA LEU A 65 -13.27 -17.58 2.05
C LEU A 65 -14.13 -16.82 1.03
N PRO A 66 -15.45 -16.71 1.25
CA PRO A 66 -16.30 -15.87 0.42
C PRO A 66 -15.84 -14.40 0.51
N LEU A 67 -15.73 -13.73 -0.64
CA LEU A 67 -15.33 -12.32 -0.78
C LEU A 67 -16.09 -11.37 0.15
N GLU A 68 -17.36 -11.68 0.45
CA GLU A 68 -18.22 -10.94 1.38
C GLU A 68 -17.58 -10.83 2.78
N TRP A 69 -17.02 -11.92 3.30
CA TRP A 69 -16.40 -11.95 4.63
C TRP A 69 -15.08 -11.18 4.66
N ILE A 70 -14.28 -11.29 3.60
CA ILE A 70 -13.02 -10.54 3.45
C ILE A 70 -13.31 -9.04 3.45
N LYS A 71 -14.32 -8.59 2.69
CA LYS A 71 -14.74 -7.18 2.64
C LYS A 71 -15.25 -6.68 3.99
N ARG A 72 -16.09 -7.47 4.68
CA ARG A 72 -16.59 -7.11 6.01
C ARG A 72 -15.46 -7.00 7.04
N ALA A 73 -14.53 -7.96 7.04
CA ALA A 73 -13.36 -7.92 7.92
C ALA A 73 -12.48 -6.69 7.65
N ALA A 74 -12.21 -6.39 6.39
CA ALA A 74 -11.46 -5.18 6.01
C ALA A 74 -12.19 -3.89 6.46
N GLY A 75 -13.51 -3.81 6.24
CA GLY A 75 -14.31 -2.66 6.68
C GLY A 75 -14.29 -2.46 8.19
N VAL A 76 -14.43 -3.55 8.97
CA VAL A 76 -14.33 -3.50 10.44
C VAL A 76 -12.93 -3.05 10.86
N ALA A 77 -11.87 -3.57 10.24
CA ALA A 77 -10.50 -3.14 10.54
C ALA A 77 -10.29 -1.64 10.27
N PHE A 78 -10.81 -1.13 9.15
CA PHE A 78 -10.78 0.30 8.83
C PHE A 78 -11.53 1.16 9.85
N ILE A 79 -12.72 0.72 10.30
CA ILE A 79 -13.48 1.42 11.34
C ILE A 79 -12.70 1.43 12.65
N VAL A 80 -12.15 0.29 13.07
CA VAL A 80 -11.35 0.19 14.30
C VAL A 80 -10.15 1.12 14.26
N ILE A 81 -9.38 1.09 13.17
CA ILE A 81 -8.23 1.98 12.99
C ILE A 81 -8.68 3.45 12.99
N GLY A 82 -9.76 3.78 12.28
CA GLY A 82 -10.32 5.14 12.25
C GLY A 82 -10.73 5.65 13.63
N VAL A 83 -11.37 4.80 14.44
CA VAL A 83 -11.74 5.12 15.83
C VAL A 83 -10.49 5.29 16.71
N LEU A 84 -9.48 4.42 16.59
CA LEU A 84 -8.23 4.55 17.33
C LEU A 84 -7.49 5.87 17.02
N VAL A 85 -7.47 6.26 15.74
CA VAL A 85 -6.91 7.54 15.28
C VAL A 85 -7.71 8.71 15.84
N LEU A 86 -9.05 8.64 15.83
CA LEU A 86 -9.92 9.70 16.38
C LEU A 86 -9.71 9.92 17.89
N ILE A 87 -9.44 8.84 18.64
CA ILE A 87 -9.19 8.92 20.09
C ILE A 87 -7.74 9.34 20.39
N GLY A 88 -6.88 9.48 19.38
CA GLY A 88 -5.47 9.88 19.55
C GLY A 88 -4.63 8.80 20.23
N ARG A 89 -5.01 7.52 20.09
CA ARG A 89 -4.22 6.37 20.59
C ARG A 89 -3.27 5.80 19.54
N PHE A 90 -2.95 6.59 18.52
CA PHE A 90 -2.09 6.22 17.41
C PHE A 90 -1.07 7.33 17.13
#